data_AF-A0A355QHR7-F1
#
_entry.id   AF-A0A355QHR7-F1
#
_cell.length_a   1.000
_cell.length_b   1.000
_cell.length_c   1.000
_cell.angle_alpha   90.00
_cell.angle_beta   90.00
_cell.angle_gamma   90.00
#
_symmetry.space_group_name_H-M   'P 1'
#
loop_
_entity.id
_entity.type
_entity.pdbx_description
1 polymer ?
#
loop_
_entity_poly.entity_id
_entity_poly.type
_entity_poly.pdbx_seq_one_letter_code
_entity_poly.pdbx_strand_id
1 'polypeptide(L)' 'MIAESLARRRIAITGSTGFLGTALVERLLRTVPDCELVLIVRPGRRGAERRVSRDILHNDAFDRLRAELGKDAFEEM' A
#
# COMPACT_ATOMS: atom_id res chain seq x y z
N MET A 1 -1.87 13.44 17.38
CA MET A 1 -1.84 11.97 17.24
C MET A 1 -1.02 11.56 16.01
N ILE A 2 -0.62 10.27 15.89
CA ILE A 2 0.23 9.79 14.77
C ILE A 2 -0.40 10.09 13.40
N ALA A 3 -1.68 9.79 13.18
CA ALA A 3 -2.36 10.01 11.90
C ALA A 3 -2.32 11.49 11.46
N GLU A 4 -2.63 12.42 12.37
CA GLU A 4 -2.57 13.87 12.12
C GLU A 4 -1.15 14.33 11.74
N SER A 5 -0.11 13.74 12.35
CA SER A 5 1.28 14.11 12.04
C SER A 5 1.75 13.61 10.67
N LEU A 6 1.11 12.55 10.16
CA LEU A 6 1.41 11.92 8.87
C LEU A 6 0.47 12.37 7.75
N ALA A 7 -0.64 13.03 8.06
CA ALA A 7 -1.55 13.59 7.07
C ALA A 7 -0.80 14.55 6.14
N ARG A 8 -1.07 14.45 4.82
CA ARG A 8 -0.44 15.23 3.75
C ARG A 8 1.08 15.10 3.67
N ARG A 9 1.67 14.10 4.34
CA ARG A 9 3.09 13.76 4.17
C ARG A 9 3.27 12.81 3.01
N ARG A 10 4.40 12.96 2.32
CA ARG A 10 4.88 12.03 1.31
C ARG A 10 5.87 11.07 1.96
N ILE A 11 5.55 9.78 1.97
CA ILE A 11 6.27 8.76 2.73
C ILE A 11 6.86 7.74 1.75
N ALA A 12 8.19 7.70 1.66
CA ALA A 12 8.89 6.67 0.91
C ALA A 12 9.00 5.38 1.73
N ILE A 13 8.58 4.24 1.16
CA ILE A 13 8.65 2.93 1.81
C ILE A 13 9.56 2.02 0.98
N THR A 14 10.66 1.60 1.59
CA THR A 14 11.52 0.53 1.07
C THR A 14 11.09 -0.82 1.64
N GLY A 15 11.25 -1.90 0.88
CA GLY A 15 10.86 -3.23 1.35
C GLY A 15 9.35 -3.43 1.46
N SER A 16 8.56 -2.63 0.73
CA SER A 16 7.10 -2.66 0.72
C SER A 16 6.49 -3.98 0.23
N THR A 17 7.25 -4.80 -0.50
CA THR A 17 6.82 -6.15 -0.95
C THR A 17 7.20 -7.25 0.05
N GLY A 18 7.71 -6.91 1.23
CA GLY A 18 8.04 -7.85 2.30
C GLY A 18 6.90 -7.95 3.31
N PHE A 19 6.99 -8.93 4.22
CA PHE A 19 5.95 -9.22 5.21
C PHE A 19 5.42 -7.97 5.96
N LEU A 20 6.30 -7.25 6.66
CA LEU A 20 5.91 -6.05 7.40
C LEU A 20 5.58 -4.86 6.47
N GLY A 21 6.32 -4.74 5.36
CA GLY A 21 6.15 -3.64 4.42
C GLY A 21 4.74 -3.61 3.82
N THR A 22 4.24 -4.76 3.38
CA THR A 22 2.90 -4.89 2.81
C THR A 22 1.82 -4.50 3.83
N ALA A 23 1.93 -5.00 5.06
CA ALA A 23 0.97 -4.68 6.13
C ALA A 23 1.03 -3.19 6.53
N LEU A 24 2.21 -2.57 6.53
CA LEU A 24 2.37 -1.14 6.82
C LEU A 24 1.72 -0.28 5.73
N VAL A 25 1.89 -0.63 4.45
CA VAL A 25 1.25 0.09 3.33
C VAL A 25 -0.26 0.06 3.49
N GLU A 26 -0.87 -1.11 3.71
CA GLU A 26 -2.32 -1.21 3.95
C GLU A 26 -2.76 -0.34 5.12
N ARG A 27 -2.03 -0.42 6.23
CA ARG A 27 -2.37 0.29 7.46
C ARG A 27 -2.37 1.79 7.23
N LEU A 28 -1.37 2.32 6.51
CA LEU A 28 -1.27 3.74 6.21
C LEU A 28 -2.39 4.20 5.28
N LEU A 29 -2.67 3.46 4.21
CA LEU A 29 -3.78 3.76 3.30
C LEU A 29 -5.13 3.80 4.02
N ARG A 30 -5.38 2.84 4.92
CA ARG A 30 -6.65 2.76 5.65
C ARG A 30 -6.78 3.76 6.80
N THR A 31 -5.69 4.10 7.48
CA THR A 31 -5.76 4.90 8.72
C THR A 31 -5.25 6.33 8.58
N VAL A 32 -4.58 6.64 7.47
CA VAL A 32 -4.09 7.98 7.13
C VAL A 32 -4.37 8.25 5.64
N PRO A 33 -5.65 8.34 5.22
CA PRO A 33 -6.02 8.43 3.80
C PRO A 33 -5.43 9.68 3.10
N ASP A 34 -5.07 10.71 3.86
CA ASP A 34 -4.49 11.95 3.35
C ASP A 34 -2.96 11.88 3.11
N CYS A 35 -2.30 10.73 3.30
CA CYS A 35 -0.86 10.59 3.03
C CYS A 35 -0.58 10.09 1.60
N GLU A 36 0.57 10.45 1.05
CA GLU A 36 1.05 9.94 -0.24
C GLU A 36 2.13 8.89 0.00
N LEU A 37 1.95 7.68 -0.52
CA LEU A 37 2.92 6.60 -0.40
C LEU A 37 3.75 6.46 -1.67
N VAL A 38 5.08 6.47 -1.52
CA VAL A 38 6.02 6.20 -2.61
C VAL A 38 6.70 4.86 -2.36
N LEU A 39 6.34 3.84 -3.13
CA LEU A 39 6.87 2.49 -2.95
C LEU A 39 8.16 2.31 -3.76
N ILE A 40 9.29 2.10 -3.08
CA ILE A 40 10.58 1.84 -3.74
C ILE A 40 10.74 0.32 -3.88
N VAL A 41 10.45 -0.18 -5.08
CA VAL A 41 10.39 -1.61 -5.37
C VAL A 41 11.51 -2.03 -6.31
N ARG A 42 12.32 -3.01 -5.87
CA ARG A 42 13.29 -3.67 -6.75
C ARG A 42 12.54 -4.55 -7.76
N PRO A 43 12.72 -4.35 -9.08
CA PRO A 43 11.99 -5.11 -10.08
C PRO A 43 12.30 -6.62 -9.97
N GLY A 44 11.26 -7.43 -10.16
CA GLY A 44 11.42 -8.87 -10.37
C GLY A 44 11.59 -9.20 -11.85
N ARG A 45 11.63 -10.50 -12.20
CA ARG A 45 11.72 -10.98 -13.60
C ARG A 45 10.65 -10.41 -14.53
N ARG A 46 9.48 -10.05 -14.01
CA ARG A 46 8.34 -9.50 -14.76
C ARG A 46 8.11 -8.00 -14.51
N GLY A 47 9.12 -7.29 -14.00
CA GLY A 47 9.04 -5.87 -13.68
C GLY A 47 8.60 -5.57 -12.25
N ALA A 48 8.63 -4.28 -11.88
CA ALA A 48 8.23 -3.79 -10.57
C ALA A 48 6.70 -3.73 -10.42
N GLU A 49 5.97 -3.29 -11.46
CA GLU A 49 4.50 -3.20 -11.45
C GLU A 49 3.84 -4.56 -11.15
N ARG A 50 4.26 -5.62 -11.85
CA ARG A 50 3.74 -6.97 -11.60
C ARG A 50 4.09 -7.48 -10.20
N ARG A 51 5.22 -7.03 -9.65
CA ARG A 51 5.60 -7.36 -8.29
C ARG A 51 4.72 -6.64 -7.26
N VAL A 52 4.44 -5.35 -7.46
CA VAL A 52 3.49 -4.57 -6.63
C VAL A 52 2.11 -5.20 -6.68
N SER A 53 1.59 -5.48 -7.87
CA SER A 53 0.28 -6.09 -8.06
C SER A 53 0.16 -7.41 -7.28
N ARG A 54 1.13 -8.32 -7.43
CA ARG A 54 1.09 -9.64 -6.79
C ARG A 54 1.38 -9.62 -5.29
N ASP A 55 2.44 -8.92 -4.87
CA ASP A 55 2.97 -9.01 -3.51
C ASP A 55 2.33 -8.00 -2.54
N ILE A 56 1.61 -7.00 -3.06
CA ILE A 56 0.95 -5.95 -2.28
C ILE A 56 -0.56 -5.96 -2.55
N LEU A 57 -0.99 -5.59 -3.77
CA LEU A 57 -2.41 -5.37 -4.05
C LEU A 57 -3.25 -6.66 -3.99
N HIS A 58 -2.69 -7.82 -4.33
CA HIS A 58 -3.36 -9.13 -4.22
C HIS A 58 -3.03 -9.88 -2.92
N ASN A 59 -2.29 -9.26 -2.00
CA ASN A 59 -2.00 -9.87 -0.71
C ASN A 59 -3.25 -9.82 0.21
N ASP A 60 -3.37 -10.82 1.08
CA ASP A 60 -4.45 -10.98 2.06
C ASP A 60 -4.47 -9.84 3.10
N ALA A 61 -3.34 -9.20 3.38
CA ALA A 61 -3.31 -8.00 4.24
C ALA A 61 -4.24 -6.90 3.74
N PHE A 62 -4.49 -6.82 2.42
CA PHE A 62 -5.37 -5.82 1.79
C PHE A 62 -6.85 -6.24 1.75
N ASP A 63 -7.23 -7.44 2.23
CA ASP A 63 -8.62 -7.91 2.21
C ASP A 63 -9.56 -6.95 2.94
N ARG A 64 -9.12 -6.43 4.09
CA ARG A 64 -9.90 -5.49 4.87
C ARG A 64 -10.11 -4.16 4.14
N LEU A 65 -9.03 -3.59 3.59
CA LEU A 65 -9.11 -2.35 2.82
C LEU A 65 -10.00 -2.51 1.58
N ARG A 66 -9.88 -3.64 0.86
CA ARG A 66 -10.77 -3.98 -0.26
C ARG A 66 -12.24 -4.03 0.15
N ALA A 67 -12.54 -4.67 1.28
CA ALA A 67 -13.91 -4.78 1.78
C ALA A 67 -14.48 -3.42 2.20
N GLU A 68 -13.66 -2.55 2.80
CA GLU A 68 -14.07 -1.21 3.23
C GLU A 68 -14.27 -0.22 2.06
N LEU A 69 -13.44 -0.28 1.02
CA LEU A 69 -13.54 0.59 -0.16
C LEU A 69 -14.57 0.10 -1.20
N GLY A 70 -14.80 -1.21 -1.27
CA GLY A 70 -15.52 -1.83 -2.38
C GLY A 70 -14.62 -2.08 -3.59
N LYS A 71 -15.05 -2.99 -4.47
CA LYS A 71 -14.22 -3.51 -5.57
C LYS A 71 -13.82 -2.43 -6.57
N ASP A 72 -14.77 -1.62 -7.03
CA ASP A 72 -14.51 -0.65 -8.11
C ASP A 72 -13.55 0.46 -7.64
N ALA A 73 -13.78 1.01 -6.45
CA ALA A 73 -12.91 2.04 -5.87
C ALA A 73 -11.50 1.52 -5.55
N PHE A 74 -11.35 0.23 -5.22
CA PHE A 74 -10.04 -0.37 -4.98
C PHE A 74 -9.22 -0.56 -6.27
N GLU A 75 -9.87 -0.90 -7.39
CA GLU A 75 -9.19 -1.10 -8.68
C GLU A 75 -8.77 0.23 -9.34
N GLU A 76 -9.40 1.35 -8.98
CA GLU A 76 -9.04 2.70 -9.47
C GLU A 76 -7.87 3.33 -8.71
N MET A 77 -7.42 2.71 -7.61
CA MET A 77 -6.38 3.21 -6.70
C MET A 77 -4.96 2.98 -7.25
#